data_AF-B8BSW2-F1
#
_entry.id   AF-B8BSW2-F1
#
_cell.length_a   1.000
_cell.length_b   1.000
_cell.length_c   1.000
_cell.angle_alpha   90.00
_cell.angle_beta   90.00
_cell.angle_gamma   90.00
#
_symmetry.space_group_name_H-M   'P 1'
#
loop_
_entity.id
_entity.type
_entity.pdbx_description
1 polymer ?
#
loop_
_entity_poly.entity_id
_entity_poly.type
_entity_poly.pdbx_seq_one_letter_code
_entity_poly.pdbx_strand_id
1 'polypeptide(L)'
;MKVHATTVLLIGNTVAPATSFNYLRVSSRKRALNYPLYGRPSTHESSSIKQVPTEADALALLNEAELLRAQASELQQQLNEEKEERIRKERERIDSLIDALLFHGTTNNNDESNASSLSSSIQAAQQQPRSQQQLVNTEAKVAELLIQKRLNYDMVNQMFDRICELSNRPQSIDSCSPLLSLLLDAACKVDCLEKEDNPNKRWNHRVERDLRRKLFALGYGIRIEDVEKKERVRSITGEKDCY
;
A
#
# COMPACT_ATOMS: atom_id res chain seq x y z
N MET A 1 28.75 -55.52 6.18
CA MET A 1 27.85 -55.22 5.05
C MET A 1 26.55 -54.66 5.63
N LYS A 2 26.37 -53.33 5.61
CA LYS A 2 25.15 -52.67 6.10
C LYS A 2 24.43 -52.09 4.88
N VAL A 3 23.20 -52.54 4.68
CA VAL A 3 22.35 -52.19 3.54
C VAL A 3 21.51 -50.99 3.95
N HIS A 4 21.70 -49.84 3.31
CA HIS A 4 20.88 -48.65 3.56
C HIS A 4 19.65 -48.68 2.65
N ALA A 5 18.47 -48.69 3.26
CA ALA A 5 17.19 -48.58 2.58
C ALA A 5 16.90 -47.11 2.26
N THR A 6 16.80 -46.79 0.97
CA THR A 6 16.48 -45.46 0.45
C THR A 6 14.96 -45.31 0.36
N THR A 7 14.35 -44.60 1.31
CA THR A 7 12.93 -44.22 1.25
C THR A 7 12.78 -42.96 0.40
N VAL A 8 12.16 -43.11 -0.77
CA VAL A 8 11.80 -42.01 -1.66
C VAL A 8 10.44 -41.46 -1.22
N LEU A 9 10.41 -40.25 -0.66
CA LEU A 9 9.19 -39.49 -0.39
C LEU A 9 8.83 -38.66 -1.62
N LEU A 10 7.78 -39.09 -2.32
CA LEU A 10 7.09 -38.33 -3.36
C LEU A 10 6.30 -37.19 -2.69
N ILE A 11 6.80 -35.96 -2.80
CA ILE A 11 6.08 -34.76 -2.41
C ILE A 11 5.17 -34.37 -3.58
N GLY A 12 3.87 -34.42 -3.36
CA GLY A 12 2.84 -34.03 -4.32
C GLY A 12 2.87 -32.52 -4.57
N ASN A 13 3.03 -32.14 -5.84
CA ASN A 13 2.86 -30.78 -6.32
C ASN A 13 1.37 -30.41 -6.29
N THR A 14 0.97 -29.55 -5.36
CA THR A 14 -0.31 -28.84 -5.44
C THR A 14 -0.14 -27.59 -6.30
N VAL A 15 -0.57 -27.71 -7.55
CA VAL A 15 -0.68 -26.60 -8.50
C VAL A 15 -1.78 -25.67 -8.02
N ALA A 16 -1.42 -24.49 -7.52
CA ALA A 16 -2.36 -23.42 -7.25
C ALA A 16 -2.90 -22.84 -8.59
N PRO A 17 -4.21 -22.53 -8.70
CA PRO A 17 -4.75 -21.91 -9.90
C PRO A 17 -4.27 -20.46 -10.01
N ALA A 18 -3.45 -20.21 -11.03
CA ALA A 18 -3.09 -18.88 -11.47
C ALA A 18 -4.34 -18.13 -11.95
N THR A 19 -4.91 -17.32 -11.07
CA THR A 19 -5.90 -16.31 -11.45
C THR A 19 -5.17 -15.16 -12.12
N SER A 20 -4.99 -15.29 -13.43
CA SER A 20 -4.51 -14.24 -14.32
C SER A 20 -5.58 -13.15 -14.43
N PHE A 21 -5.52 -12.17 -13.52
CA PHE A 21 -6.27 -10.94 -13.69
C PHE A 21 -5.61 -10.11 -14.80
N ASN A 22 -6.21 -10.17 -15.98
CA ASN A 22 -5.95 -9.26 -17.08
C ASN A 22 -6.26 -7.83 -16.59
N TYR A 23 -5.21 -7.03 -16.40
CA TYR A 23 -5.33 -5.60 -16.22
C TYR A 23 -6.00 -5.00 -17.47
N LEU A 24 -7.27 -4.62 -17.33
CA LEU A 24 -7.91 -3.68 -18.23
C LEU A 24 -7.13 -2.36 -18.13
N ARG A 25 -6.20 -2.21 -19.07
CA ARG A 25 -5.47 -0.98 -19.37
C ARG A 25 -6.50 0.03 -19.87
N VAL A 26 -7.16 0.72 -18.93
CA VAL A 26 -8.01 1.89 -19.22
C VAL A 26 -7.07 2.98 -19.74
N SER A 27 -6.83 2.93 -21.05
CA SER A 27 -6.23 4.02 -21.78
C SER A 27 -7.20 5.19 -21.66
N SER A 28 -6.85 6.15 -20.81
CA SER A 28 -7.49 7.45 -20.73
C SER A 28 -7.27 8.19 -22.05
N ARG A 29 -7.98 7.79 -23.11
CA ARG A 29 -8.22 8.66 -24.25
C ARG A 29 -9.09 9.78 -23.71
N LYS A 30 -8.49 10.96 -23.60
CA LYS A 30 -9.19 12.24 -23.51
C LYS A 30 -10.27 12.25 -24.60
N ARG A 31 -11.50 11.88 -24.24
CA ARG A 31 -12.66 12.18 -25.07
C ARG A 31 -12.81 13.68 -24.94
N ALA A 32 -12.45 14.40 -26.00
CA ALA A 32 -12.91 15.75 -26.19
C ALA A 32 -14.43 15.74 -25.95
N LEU A 33 -14.88 16.53 -24.97
CA LEU A 33 -16.28 16.80 -24.74
C LEU A 33 -16.80 17.53 -25.98
N ASN A 34 -17.21 16.75 -26.96
CA ASN A 34 -17.97 17.22 -28.09
C ASN A 34 -19.37 17.47 -27.55
N TYR A 35 -19.61 18.69 -27.05
CA TYR A 35 -20.95 19.14 -26.70
C TYR A 35 -21.78 19.16 -27.99
N PRO A 36 -22.82 18.33 -28.13
CA PRO A 36 -23.74 18.49 -29.24
C PRO A 36 -24.47 19.82 -29.07
N LEU A 37 -24.13 20.77 -29.93
CA LEU A 37 -24.93 21.95 -30.24
C LEU A 37 -26.38 21.52 -30.51
N TYR A 38 -27.28 22.03 -29.67
CA TYR A 38 -28.71 22.25 -29.89
C TYR A 38 -29.35 21.46 -31.04
N GLY A 39 -29.67 20.20 -30.77
CA GLY A 39 -30.65 19.42 -31.52
C GLY A 39 -32.07 19.86 -31.13
N ARG A 40 -32.70 20.63 -32.02
CA ARG A 40 -34.11 21.03 -32.02
C ARG A 40 -35.03 19.83 -31.69
N PRO A 41 -35.92 19.91 -30.68
CA PRO A 41 -36.88 18.85 -30.43
C PRO A 41 -37.92 18.82 -31.56
N SER A 42 -37.93 17.72 -32.31
CA SER A 42 -39.00 17.41 -33.27
C SER A 42 -40.19 16.85 -32.49
N THR A 43 -41.27 17.62 -32.48
CA THR A 43 -42.59 17.22 -32.00
C THR A 43 -43.20 16.19 -32.95
N HIS A 44 -42.88 14.92 -32.75
CA HIS A 44 -43.77 13.84 -33.15
C HIS A 44 -44.56 13.43 -31.92
N GLU A 45 -45.74 14.03 -31.77
CA GLU A 45 -46.82 13.52 -30.92
C GLU A 45 -47.29 12.18 -31.50
N SER A 46 -46.57 11.11 -31.16
CA SER A 46 -47.15 9.78 -31.17
C SER A 46 -48.02 9.69 -29.93
N SER A 47 -49.33 9.81 -30.12
CA SER A 47 -50.39 9.57 -29.15
C SER A 47 -50.30 8.15 -28.60
N SER A 48 -49.35 7.93 -27.70
CA SER A 48 -49.25 6.73 -26.88
C SER A 48 -50.28 6.87 -25.78
N ILE A 49 -51.31 6.03 -25.89
CA ILE A 49 -52.38 5.84 -24.91
C ILE A 49 -51.73 5.73 -23.54
N LYS A 50 -51.85 6.79 -22.72
CA LYS A 50 -51.45 6.77 -21.31
C LYS A 50 -52.39 5.82 -20.59
N GLN A 51 -52.05 4.54 -20.57
CA GLN A 51 -52.65 3.60 -19.63
C GLN A 51 -52.35 4.15 -18.24
N VAL A 52 -53.40 4.58 -17.54
CA VAL A 52 -53.32 4.97 -16.15
C VAL A 52 -52.84 3.72 -15.40
N PRO A 53 -51.65 3.73 -14.78
CA PRO A 53 -51.17 2.58 -14.02
C PRO A 53 -52.24 2.27 -12.97
N THR A 54 -52.74 1.05 -12.98
CA THR A 54 -53.74 0.64 -11.99
C THR A 54 -53.13 0.76 -10.59
N GLU A 55 -53.93 1.04 -9.56
CA GLU A 55 -53.42 1.24 -8.19
C GLU A 55 -52.63 0.01 -7.70
N ALA A 56 -52.98 -1.19 -8.20
CA ALA A 56 -52.24 -2.42 -7.96
C ALA A 56 -50.82 -2.41 -8.57
N ASP A 57 -50.66 -1.89 -9.79
CA ASP A 57 -49.35 -1.75 -10.44
C ASP A 57 -48.48 -0.71 -9.71
N ALA A 58 -49.09 0.38 -9.23
CA ALA A 58 -48.38 1.41 -8.49
C ALA A 58 -47.81 0.89 -7.15
N LEU A 59 -48.56 0.04 -6.44
CA LEU A 59 -48.10 -0.61 -5.21
C LEU A 59 -47.01 -1.65 -5.48
N ALA A 60 -47.13 -2.43 -6.56
CA ALA A 60 -46.11 -3.39 -6.98
C ALA A 60 -44.77 -2.69 -7.30
N LEU A 61 -44.83 -1.58 -8.04
CA LEU A 61 -43.66 -0.77 -8.37
C LEU A 61 -43.01 -0.13 -7.13
N LEU A 62 -43.81 0.27 -6.13
CA LEU A 62 -43.29 0.82 -4.88
C LEU A 62 -42.53 -0.26 -4.09
N ASN A 63 -43.11 -1.46 -3.95
CA ASN A 63 -42.47 -2.58 -3.29
C ASN A 63 -41.16 -3.00 -4.00
N GLU A 64 -41.16 -3.03 -5.33
CA GLU A 64 -39.96 -3.31 -6.11
C GLU A 64 -38.90 -2.22 -5.91
N ALA A 65 -39.29 -0.94 -5.90
CA ALA A 65 -38.37 0.17 -5.64
C ALA A 65 -37.76 0.12 -4.23
N GLU A 66 -38.54 -0.28 -3.21
CA GLU A 66 -38.03 -0.48 -1.85
C GLU A 66 -37.05 -1.65 -1.78
N LEU A 67 -37.36 -2.76 -2.43
CA LEU A 67 -36.48 -3.92 -2.51
C LEU A 67 -35.16 -3.59 -3.21
N LEU A 68 -35.20 -2.83 -4.32
CA LEU A 68 -34.00 -2.36 -5.02
C LEU A 68 -33.19 -1.39 -4.17
N ARG A 69 -33.83 -0.50 -3.40
CA ARG A 69 -33.12 0.38 -2.46
C ARG A 69 -32.45 -0.42 -1.35
N ALA A 70 -33.11 -1.44 -0.81
CA ALA A 70 -32.53 -2.33 0.19
C ALA A 70 -31.30 -3.06 -0.37
N GLN A 71 -31.41 -3.66 -1.56
CA GLN A 71 -30.29 -4.31 -2.25
C GLN A 71 -29.14 -3.34 -2.53
N ALA A 72 -29.43 -2.12 -2.99
CA ALA A 72 -28.40 -1.12 -3.23
C ALA A 72 -27.68 -0.72 -1.92
N SER A 73 -28.42 -0.61 -0.81
CA SER A 73 -27.85 -0.30 0.50
C SER A 73 -26.97 -1.43 1.04
N GLU A 74 -27.39 -2.68 0.85
CA GLU A 74 -26.64 -3.87 1.25
C GLU A 74 -25.34 -3.99 0.45
N LEU A 75 -25.39 -3.83 -0.87
CA LEU A 75 -24.20 -3.82 -1.72
C LEU A 75 -23.25 -2.68 -1.36
N GLN A 76 -23.79 -1.50 -1.03
CA GLN A 76 -22.97 -0.37 -0.58
C GLN A 76 -22.27 -0.67 0.76
N GLN A 77 -22.95 -1.35 1.67
CA GLN A 77 -22.37 -1.79 2.94
C GLN A 77 -21.24 -2.80 2.70
N GLN A 78 -21.46 -3.83 1.87
CA GLN A 78 -20.43 -4.82 1.53
C GLN A 78 -19.19 -4.16 0.90
N LEU A 79 -19.38 -3.20 0.00
CA LEU A 79 -18.27 -2.44 -0.59
C LEU A 79 -17.50 -1.61 0.45
N ASN A 80 -18.19 -1.08 1.47
CA ASN A 80 -17.54 -0.33 2.54
C ASN A 80 -16.74 -1.25 3.45
N GLU A 81 -17.31 -2.41 3.83
CA GLU A 81 -16.64 -3.43 4.65
C GLU A 81 -15.39 -3.97 3.94
N GLU A 82 -15.47 -4.26 2.64
CA GLU A 82 -14.30 -4.73 1.87
C GLU A 82 -13.22 -3.65 1.78
N LYS A 83 -13.61 -2.38 1.57
CA LYS A 83 -12.66 -1.25 1.56
C LYS A 83 -11.96 -1.12 2.91
N GLU A 84 -12.71 -1.21 4.00
CA GLU A 84 -12.16 -1.15 5.35
C GLU A 84 -11.19 -2.31 5.62
N GLU A 85 -11.55 -3.53 5.21
CA GLU A 85 -10.66 -4.69 5.36
C GLU A 85 -9.37 -4.55 4.55
N ARG A 86 -9.45 -4.00 3.33
CA ARG A 86 -8.26 -3.70 2.52
C ARG A 86 -7.36 -2.67 3.20
N ILE A 87 -7.94 -1.60 3.74
CA ILE A 87 -7.19 -0.57 4.47
C ILE A 87 -6.54 -1.18 5.72
N ARG A 88 -7.25 -2.06 6.44
CA ARG A 88 -6.72 -2.76 7.62
C ARG A 88 -5.50 -3.62 7.26
N LYS A 89 -5.61 -4.44 6.20
CA LYS A 89 -4.50 -5.29 5.73
C LYS A 89 -3.29 -4.46 5.30
N GLU A 90 -3.52 -3.33 4.65
CA GLU A 90 -2.41 -2.44 4.25
C GLU A 90 -1.73 -1.83 5.48
N ARG A 91 -2.49 -1.40 6.49
CA ARG A 91 -1.93 -0.90 7.75
C ARG A 91 -1.11 -1.96 8.48
N GLU A 92 -1.63 -3.18 8.58
CA GLU A 92 -0.91 -4.31 9.19
C GLU A 92 0.40 -4.61 8.43
N ARG A 93 0.38 -4.50 7.09
CA ARG A 93 1.58 -4.64 6.26
C ARG A 93 2.61 -3.55 6.56
N ILE A 94 2.19 -2.30 6.64
CA ILE A 94 3.07 -1.16 6.96
C ILE A 94 3.64 -1.31 8.37
N ASP A 95 2.81 -1.66 9.35
CA ASP A 95 3.24 -1.89 10.74
C ASP A 95 4.27 -3.03 10.80
N SER A 96 4.07 -4.12 10.05
CA SER A 96 5.05 -5.19 9.92
C SER A 96 6.37 -4.74 9.27
N LEU A 97 6.34 -3.79 8.33
CA LEU A 97 7.56 -3.20 7.74
C LEU A 97 8.28 -2.29 8.74
N ILE A 98 7.53 -1.50 9.52
CA ILE A 98 8.08 -0.69 10.61
C ILE A 98 8.74 -1.58 11.65
N ASP A 99 8.09 -2.68 12.05
CA ASP A 99 8.66 -3.66 12.95
C ASP A 99 9.90 -4.32 12.34
N ALA A 100 9.91 -4.61 11.04
CA ALA A 100 11.10 -5.12 10.37
C ALA A 100 12.26 -4.12 10.38
N LEU A 101 11.98 -2.81 10.33
CA LEU A 101 12.96 -1.74 10.49
C LEU A 101 13.44 -1.57 11.92
N LEU A 102 12.71 -2.06 12.92
CA LEU A 102 13.08 -1.99 14.34
C LEU A 102 13.76 -3.28 14.82
N PHE A 103 13.38 -4.43 14.26
CA PHE A 103 13.68 -5.76 14.79
C PHE A 103 14.27 -6.70 13.75
N HIS A 104 15.04 -6.22 12.78
CA HIS A 104 15.87 -7.12 11.96
C HIS A 104 16.87 -7.84 12.87
N GLY A 105 16.46 -9.02 13.35
CA GLY A 105 17.31 -9.93 14.07
C GLY A 105 18.54 -10.16 13.23
N THR A 106 19.70 -10.09 13.86
CA THR A 106 20.98 -10.46 13.29
C THR A 106 20.94 -11.92 12.83
N THR A 107 20.35 -12.20 11.67
CA THR A 107 20.72 -13.34 10.84
C THR A 107 22.01 -12.97 10.11
N ASN A 108 23.01 -12.54 10.87
CA ASN A 108 24.37 -12.52 10.38
C ASN A 108 24.82 -13.98 10.42
N ASN A 109 24.89 -14.59 9.24
CA ASN A 109 26.03 -15.37 8.79
C ASN A 109 26.99 -15.78 9.92
N ASN A 110 26.67 -16.86 10.63
CA ASN A 110 27.72 -17.78 11.02
C ASN A 110 27.96 -18.67 9.81
N ASP A 111 28.92 -18.22 9.01
CA ASP A 111 29.66 -19.09 8.14
C ASP A 111 30.23 -20.29 8.91
N GLU A 112 30.38 -21.37 8.16
CA GLU A 112 31.27 -22.51 8.36
C GLU A 112 30.79 -23.75 9.14
N SER A 113 30.53 -24.77 8.31
CA SER A 113 31.10 -26.12 8.45
C SER A 113 30.47 -27.08 9.46
N ASN A 114 29.99 -28.18 8.87
CA ASN A 114 29.84 -29.51 9.46
C ASN A 114 28.68 -29.74 10.45
N ALA A 115 27.71 -30.47 9.90
CA ALA A 115 27.16 -31.70 10.45
C ALA A 115 26.42 -31.65 11.81
N SER A 116 25.20 -32.21 11.77
CA SER A 116 24.35 -32.60 12.89
C SER A 116 23.71 -31.42 13.63
N SER A 117 22.39 -31.31 13.75
CA SER A 117 21.50 -32.37 14.17
C SER A 117 20.08 -32.11 13.70
N LEU A 118 19.55 -33.10 13.00
CA LEU A 118 18.14 -33.38 12.90
C LEU A 118 17.59 -33.73 14.29
N SER A 119 16.30 -33.43 14.50
CA SER A 119 15.45 -33.75 15.68
C SER A 119 15.49 -32.67 16.78
N SER A 120 14.39 -32.05 17.23
CA SER A 120 13.07 -32.65 17.49
C SER A 120 11.97 -31.60 17.70
N SER A 121 10.79 -31.90 17.14
CA SER A 121 9.44 -31.85 17.76
C SER A 121 8.95 -30.63 18.57
N ILE A 122 7.92 -29.97 18.00
CA ILE A 122 6.52 -29.88 18.47
C ILE A 122 6.27 -29.79 20.00
N GLN A 123 5.58 -28.70 20.37
CA GLN A 123 4.88 -28.37 21.63
C GLN A 123 5.71 -27.85 22.80
N ALA A 124 5.69 -26.52 22.97
CA ALA A 124 5.40 -25.86 24.25
C ALA A 124 5.17 -24.36 24.03
N ALA A 125 4.10 -23.83 24.62
CA ALA A 125 3.92 -22.41 24.83
C ALA A 125 5.12 -21.87 25.63
N GLN A 126 6.02 -21.14 24.97
CA GLN A 126 7.13 -20.47 25.61
C GLN A 126 7.41 -19.19 24.85
N GLN A 127 7.19 -18.09 25.57
CA GLN A 127 7.81 -16.79 25.36
C GLN A 127 9.17 -16.99 24.69
N GLN A 128 9.27 -16.64 23.41
CA GLN A 128 10.60 -16.47 22.84
C GLN A 128 11.29 -15.43 23.71
N PRO A 129 12.47 -15.73 24.28
CA PRO A 129 13.20 -14.71 24.99
C PRO A 129 13.44 -13.60 23.96
N ARG A 130 13.07 -12.37 24.31
CA ARG A 130 13.57 -11.14 23.67
C ARG A 130 15.08 -11.04 23.93
N SER A 131 15.84 -12.08 23.64
CA SER A 131 17.28 -12.15 23.80
C SER A 131 17.87 -11.23 22.75
N GLN A 132 18.12 -10.00 23.19
CA GLN A 132 18.80 -8.94 22.45
C GLN A 132 18.13 -8.61 21.11
N GLN A 133 16.87 -8.14 21.19
CA GLN A 133 16.41 -7.15 20.22
C GLN A 133 17.29 -5.90 20.40
N GLN A 134 18.50 -5.93 19.84
CA GLN A 134 19.39 -4.80 19.83
C GLN A 134 18.70 -3.73 19.00
N LEU A 135 18.18 -2.71 19.68
CA LEU A 135 17.47 -1.54 19.17
C LEU A 135 18.40 -0.61 18.35
N VAL A 136 19.35 -1.17 17.61
CA VAL A 136 20.47 -0.44 17.01
C VAL A 136 20.55 -0.79 15.53
N ASN A 137 19.53 -0.37 14.80
CA ASN A 137 19.63 -0.29 13.35
C ASN A 137 20.43 0.95 13.01
N THR A 138 21.61 0.73 12.45
CA THR A 138 22.37 1.79 11.81
C THR A 138 21.64 2.19 10.52
N GLU A 139 21.77 3.45 10.14
CA GLU A 139 21.25 3.99 8.87
C GLU A 139 21.62 3.12 7.65
N ALA A 140 22.81 2.49 7.65
CA ALA A 140 23.26 1.61 6.59
C ALA A 140 22.42 0.33 6.47
N LYS A 141 22.07 -0.30 7.61
CA LYS A 141 21.23 -1.51 7.62
C LYS A 141 19.80 -1.22 7.18
N VAL A 142 19.26 -0.08 7.59
CA VAL A 142 17.93 0.36 7.14
C VAL A 142 17.95 0.61 5.64
N ALA A 143 18.98 1.29 5.12
CA ALA A 143 19.14 1.49 3.68
C ALA A 143 19.23 0.16 2.90
N GLU A 144 20.01 -0.80 3.40
CA GLU A 144 20.10 -2.14 2.81
C GLU A 144 18.74 -2.85 2.79
N LEU A 145 17.96 -2.75 3.87
CA LEU A 145 16.61 -3.34 3.94
C LEU A 145 15.67 -2.69 2.92
N LEU A 146 15.68 -1.34 2.81
CA LEU A 146 14.89 -0.61 1.81
C LEU A 146 15.20 -1.10 0.39
N ILE A 147 16.48 -1.37 0.09
CA ILE A 147 16.95 -1.89 -1.19
C ILE A 147 16.52 -3.36 -1.38
N GLN A 148 16.80 -4.21 -0.41
CA GLN A 148 16.56 -5.66 -0.44
C GLN A 148 15.06 -5.96 -0.59
N LYS A 149 14.20 -5.26 0.15
CA LYS A 149 12.73 -5.39 0.07
C LYS A 149 12.12 -4.66 -1.12
N ARG A 150 12.93 -3.92 -1.88
CA ARG A 150 12.49 -3.13 -3.03
C ARG A 150 11.30 -2.22 -2.72
N LEU A 151 11.38 -1.50 -1.61
CA LEU A 151 10.29 -0.62 -1.20
C LEU A 151 10.11 0.50 -2.23
N ASN A 152 8.85 0.79 -2.54
CA ASN A 152 8.50 1.91 -3.41
C ASN A 152 8.39 3.21 -2.58
N TYR A 153 8.50 4.36 -3.25
CA TYR A 153 8.26 5.68 -2.68
C TYR A 153 6.96 5.75 -1.85
N ASP A 154 5.87 5.22 -2.40
CA ASP A 154 4.56 5.23 -1.73
C ASP A 154 4.59 4.45 -0.41
N MET A 155 5.31 3.32 -0.37
CA MET A 155 5.43 2.50 0.83
C MET A 155 6.25 3.22 1.91
N VAL A 156 7.34 3.89 1.51
CA VAL A 156 8.16 4.69 2.44
C VAL A 156 7.37 5.89 2.98
N ASN A 157 6.57 6.55 2.13
CA ASN A 157 5.64 7.61 2.56
C ASN A 157 4.60 7.09 3.55
N GLN A 158 3.98 5.94 3.27
CA GLN A 158 3.02 5.33 4.17
C GLN A 158 3.65 4.98 5.53
N MET A 159 4.90 4.49 5.53
CA MET A 159 5.65 4.27 6.76
C MET A 159 5.92 5.59 7.50
N PHE A 160 6.30 6.66 6.80
CA PHE A 160 6.48 7.99 7.38
C PHE A 160 5.21 8.49 8.06
N ASP A 161 4.08 8.44 7.35
CA ASP A 161 2.78 8.89 7.86
C ASP A 161 2.38 8.05 9.09
N ARG A 162 2.57 6.73 9.00
CA ARG A 162 2.27 5.81 10.10
C ARG A 162 3.14 6.03 11.33
N ILE A 163 4.44 6.28 11.17
CA ILE A 163 5.34 6.61 12.28
C ILE A 163 4.92 7.94 12.94
N CYS A 164 4.52 8.93 12.13
CA CYS A 164 4.02 10.19 12.64
C CYS A 164 2.75 9.99 13.48
N GLU A 165 1.78 9.19 12.99
CA GLU A 165 0.56 8.82 13.71
C GLU A 165 0.87 8.13 15.05
N LEU A 166 1.76 7.14 15.05
CA LEU A 166 2.10 6.34 16.25
C LEU A 166 2.74 7.18 17.36
N SER A 167 3.45 8.24 16.98
CA SER A 167 4.25 9.02 17.92
C SER A 167 3.43 9.90 18.88
N ASN A 168 2.13 10.11 18.62
CA ASN A 168 1.20 10.94 19.40
C ASN A 168 1.73 12.34 19.78
N ARG A 169 2.79 12.82 19.11
CA ARG A 169 3.48 14.07 19.41
C ARG A 169 3.73 14.84 18.11
N PRO A 170 3.74 16.17 18.14
CA PRO A 170 4.09 16.97 16.97
C PRO A 170 5.53 16.63 16.54
N GLN A 171 5.64 16.11 15.32
CA GLN A 171 6.92 15.82 14.68
C GLN A 171 7.41 17.09 13.99
N SER A 172 8.64 17.48 14.27
CA SER A 172 9.34 18.57 13.61
C SER A 172 10.77 18.15 13.32
N ILE A 173 11.52 18.98 12.59
CA ILE A 173 12.95 18.71 12.33
C ILE A 173 13.72 18.58 13.66
N ASP A 174 13.38 19.40 14.65
CA ASP A 174 14.08 19.43 15.94
C ASP A 174 13.55 18.40 16.95
N SER A 175 12.34 17.88 16.73
CA SER A 175 11.63 16.96 17.65
C SER A 175 11.26 15.61 17.01
N CYS A 176 11.92 15.21 15.93
CA CYS A 176 11.57 14.00 15.21
C CYS A 176 11.80 12.73 16.05
N SER A 177 10.97 11.70 15.83
CA SER A 177 11.17 10.37 16.40
C SER A 177 12.53 9.83 15.95
N PRO A 178 13.32 9.18 16.82
CA PRO A 178 14.59 8.57 16.42
C PRO A 178 14.42 7.60 15.24
N LEU A 179 13.31 6.86 15.19
CA LEU A 179 12.96 5.98 14.08
C LEU A 179 12.69 6.77 12.78
N LEU A 180 12.06 7.93 12.88
CA LEU A 180 11.78 8.79 11.75
C LEU A 180 13.06 9.42 11.20
N SER A 181 13.95 9.88 12.08
CA SER A 181 15.30 10.35 11.69
C SER A 181 16.06 9.26 10.95
N LEU A 182 16.07 8.05 11.53
CA LEU A 182 16.75 6.91 10.93
C LEU A 182 16.19 6.55 9.54
N LEU A 183 14.88 6.63 9.35
CA LEU A 183 14.24 6.42 8.06
C LEU A 183 14.65 7.49 7.04
N LEU A 184 14.71 8.76 7.45
CA LEU A 184 15.12 9.87 6.60
C LEU A 184 16.58 9.74 6.15
N ASP A 185 17.48 9.43 7.09
CA ASP A 185 18.91 9.28 6.80
C ASP A 185 19.17 8.05 5.92
N ALA A 186 18.45 6.94 6.17
CA ALA A 186 18.50 5.78 5.30
C ALA A 186 17.94 6.07 3.89
N ALA A 187 16.84 6.81 3.78
CA ALA A 187 16.30 7.23 2.49
C ALA A 187 17.28 8.14 1.73
N CYS A 188 17.98 9.03 2.43
CA CYS A 188 19.06 9.85 1.86
C CYS A 188 20.15 8.97 1.24
N LYS A 189 20.62 7.94 1.97
CA LYS A 189 21.61 7.00 1.46
C LYS A 189 21.14 6.28 0.20
N VAL A 190 19.90 5.78 0.22
CA VAL A 190 19.31 5.06 -0.92
C VAL A 190 19.16 5.98 -2.15
N ASP A 191 18.84 7.26 -1.92
CA ASP A 191 18.79 8.28 -2.98
C ASP A 191 20.17 8.58 -3.55
N CYS A 192 21.23 8.62 -2.74
CA CYS A 192 22.59 8.88 -3.20
C CYS A 192 23.24 7.74 -3.99
N LEU A 193 22.72 6.50 -3.89
CA LEU A 193 23.31 5.35 -4.58
C LEU A 193 23.19 5.42 -6.10
N GLU A 194 24.20 4.87 -6.78
CA GLU A 194 24.19 4.73 -8.23
C GLU A 194 23.20 3.67 -8.71
N LYS A 195 22.93 3.64 -10.02
CA LYS A 195 21.89 2.73 -10.56
C LYS A 195 22.34 1.27 -10.46
N GLU A 196 23.65 1.06 -10.53
CA GLU A 196 24.30 -0.24 -10.38
C GLU A 196 24.04 -0.85 -9.00
N ASP A 197 24.12 -0.03 -7.94
CA ASP A 197 23.98 -0.49 -6.56
C ASP A 197 22.54 -0.49 -6.05
N ASN A 198 21.68 0.37 -6.62
CA ASN A 198 20.28 0.46 -6.25
C ASN A 198 19.36 0.08 -7.43
N PRO A 199 18.89 -1.18 -7.50
CA PRO A 199 17.91 -1.59 -8.51
C PRO A 199 16.57 -0.82 -8.42
N ASN A 200 16.34 -0.08 -7.33
CA ASN A 200 15.17 0.77 -7.08
C ASN A 200 15.43 2.26 -7.29
N LYS A 201 16.45 2.68 -8.07
CA LYS A 201 16.72 4.11 -8.40
C LYS A 201 15.57 4.87 -9.09
N ARG A 202 14.37 4.29 -9.17
CA ARG A 202 13.09 4.94 -9.52
C ARG A 202 12.77 6.19 -8.66
N TRP A 203 13.43 6.31 -7.51
CA TRP A 203 13.23 7.37 -6.53
C TRP A 203 13.70 8.76 -7.01
N ASN A 204 14.61 8.83 -8.00
CA ASN A 204 15.06 10.08 -8.63
C ASN A 204 15.45 11.21 -7.64
N HIS A 205 16.03 10.86 -6.48
CA HIS A 205 16.39 11.82 -5.42
C HIS A 205 15.20 12.64 -4.88
N ARG A 206 13.97 12.11 -4.99
CA ARG A 206 12.76 12.80 -4.53
C ARG A 206 12.34 12.37 -3.13
N VAL A 207 12.61 11.15 -2.73
CA VAL A 207 12.01 10.56 -1.52
C VAL A 207 12.46 11.31 -0.29
N GLU A 208 13.77 11.44 -0.09
CA GLU A 208 14.29 12.16 1.07
C GLU A 208 13.81 13.61 1.11
N ARG A 209 13.84 14.29 -0.03
CA ARG A 209 13.46 15.70 -0.16
C ARG A 209 12.00 15.91 0.22
N ASP A 210 11.12 15.04 -0.26
CA ASP A 210 9.69 15.12 -0.01
C ASP A 210 9.37 14.81 1.45
N LEU A 211 10.02 13.80 2.03
CA LEU A 211 9.85 13.47 3.45
C LEU A 211 10.35 14.62 4.36
N ARG A 212 11.48 15.25 4.05
CA ARG A 212 11.95 16.45 4.79
C ARG A 212 11.01 17.63 4.63
N ARG A 213 10.43 17.84 3.44
CA ARG A 213 9.41 18.88 3.23
C ARG A 213 8.15 18.60 4.04
N LYS A 214 7.68 17.35 4.08
CA LYS A 214 6.56 16.93 4.93
C LYS A 214 6.86 17.17 6.40
N LEU A 215 8.06 16.79 6.86
CA LEU A 215 8.49 17.00 8.24
C LEU A 215 8.58 18.49 8.60
N PHE A 216 9.10 19.31 7.68
CA PHE A 216 9.10 20.77 7.83
C PHE A 216 7.67 21.28 7.97
N ALA A 217 6.78 20.93 7.04
CA ALA A 217 5.38 21.36 7.07
C ALA A 217 4.67 20.99 8.38
N LEU A 218 4.88 19.76 8.87
CA LEU A 218 4.36 19.29 10.16
C LEU A 218 4.84 20.16 11.32
N GLY A 219 6.11 20.56 11.33
CA GLY A 219 6.68 21.44 12.36
C GLY A 219 6.02 22.82 12.43
N TYR A 220 5.50 23.33 11.31
CA TYR A 220 4.77 24.60 11.24
C TYR A 220 3.25 24.45 11.35
N GLY A 221 2.75 23.24 11.65
CA GLY A 221 1.31 22.98 11.72
C GLY A 221 0.60 23.03 10.36
N ILE A 222 1.35 22.92 9.26
CA ILE A 222 0.78 22.84 7.91
C ILE A 222 0.36 21.39 7.69
N ARG A 223 -0.89 21.18 7.25
CA ARG A 223 -1.40 19.84 6.94
C ARG A 223 -0.68 19.26 5.74
N ILE A 224 -0.27 17.99 5.83
CA ILE A 224 0.45 17.26 4.76
C ILE A 224 -0.33 17.30 3.44
N GLU A 225 -1.66 17.19 3.51
CA GLU A 225 -2.56 17.25 2.35
C GLU A 225 -2.40 18.54 1.53
N ASP A 226 -2.10 19.66 2.20
CA ASP A 226 -1.97 20.97 1.55
C ASP A 226 -0.61 21.08 0.83
N VAL A 227 0.40 20.33 1.28
CA VAL A 227 1.71 20.21 0.62
C VAL A 227 1.59 19.34 -0.64
N GLU A 228 0.95 18.18 -0.54
CA GLU A 228 0.79 17.24 -1.66
C GLU A 228 -0.08 17.81 -2.79
N LYS A 229 -1.15 18.56 -2.45
CA LYS A 229 -1.98 19.24 -3.45
C LYS A 229 -1.16 20.21 -4.30
N LYS A 230 -0.23 20.96 -3.68
CA LYS A 230 0.61 21.93 -4.39
C LYS A 230 1.54 21.25 -5.41
N GLU A 231 2.02 20.05 -5.12
CA GLU A 231 2.89 19.29 -6.03
C GLU A 231 2.14 18.70 -7.23
N ARG A 232 0.91 18.20 -7.02
CA ARG A 232 0.04 17.78 -8.12
C ARG A 232 -0.29 18.93 -9.07
N VAL A 233 -0.47 20.13 -8.53
CA VAL A 233 -0.70 21.33 -9.36
C VAL A 233 0.53 21.69 -10.18
N ARG A 234 1.74 21.67 -9.59
CA ARG A 234 3.00 21.97 -10.29
C ARG A 234 3.36 20.96 -11.39
N SER A 235 3.09 19.68 -11.16
CA SER A 235 3.33 18.63 -12.16
C SER A 235 2.37 18.73 -13.37
N ILE A 236 1.20 19.34 -13.20
CA ILE A 236 0.24 19.60 -14.28
C ILE A 236 0.62 20.85 -15.08
N THR A 237 1.15 21.90 -14.44
CA THR A 237 1.55 23.14 -15.12
C THR A 237 2.85 23.02 -15.92
N GLY A 238 3.59 21.92 -15.78
CA GLY A 238 4.79 21.66 -16.59
C GLY A 238 5.96 22.60 -16.29
N GLU A 239 5.93 23.31 -15.15
CA GLU A 239 7.10 24.00 -14.63
C GLU A 239 8.15 22.93 -14.30
N LYS A 240 9.09 22.74 -15.22
CA LYS A 240 10.29 21.94 -14.97
C LYS A 240 10.99 22.53 -13.76
N ASP A 241 11.22 21.70 -12.74
CA ASP A 241 12.13 22.01 -11.66
C ASP A 241 13.51 22.33 -12.28
N CYS A 242 13.86 23.61 -12.37
CA CYS A 242 15.17 24.07 -12.79
C CYS A 242 16.15 23.86 -11.63
N TYR A 243 16.65 22.64 -11.46
CA TYR A 243 17.79 22.34 -10.59
C TYR A 243 18.66 21.28 -11.23
#